data_AF-A0A0F4XQ80-F1
#
_entry.id   AF-A0A0F4XQ80-F1
#
_cell.length_a   1.000
_cell.length_b   1.000
_cell.length_c   1.000
_cell.angle_alpha   90.00
_cell.angle_beta   90.00
_cell.angle_gamma   90.00
#
_symmetry.space_group_name_H-M   'P 1'
#
loop_
_entity.id
_entity.type
_entity.pdbx_description
1 polymer ?
#
loop_
_entity_poly.entity_id
_entity_poly.type
_entity_poly.pdbx_seq_one_letter_code
_entity_poly.pdbx_strand_id
1 'polypeptide(L)'
;MFKLAVLPLAALTLSATVQAADTTNIDVQLGSTERVTRLFAYPNNCNVICFRDWTLEQTVEHYLTQSVQRDGYATAKVEVKIDNDKVYASINGVPKSYGQPLKALLDAGDLAYNGASKLNSDKKWSYNWYLFLPLGMALENRKSVELLHFPPDYSLTQAQDYLESATTDRWATLLTVNGIAVEQTPAYQTIIDIAPIAAPSNAGSTLEGLYSYFNDYQTTMVTQVTQTASGAALPMVAFGAPVRNWIKTQYGQTVNVLSLATITTGSGVKVPVLGSNHPSYIWYAADKDSYDGDEAKADAAGLKVMGQDLSASCWQAGMGSKPGTDPSTLLNQCTQTWQVTQKEKTCELFYTSIRNLTPADAAKKCETPAIKSQLPQLKVPMPLPAEAV
;
A
#
# COMPACT_ATOMS: atom_id res chain seq x y z
N MET A 1 -68.10 16.22 25.69
CA MET A 1 -66.80 15.93 26.32
C MET A 1 -66.27 14.63 25.76
N PHE A 2 -65.39 14.67 24.75
CA PHE A 2 -64.59 13.53 24.31
C PHE A 2 -63.21 14.08 23.92
N LYS A 3 -62.18 13.53 24.58
CA LYS A 3 -60.80 14.01 24.57
C LYS A 3 -60.08 13.59 23.28
N LEU A 4 -59.42 14.55 22.63
CA LEU A 4 -58.41 14.28 21.61
C LEU A 4 -57.18 13.63 22.26
N ALA A 5 -56.75 12.49 21.72
CA ALA A 5 -55.47 11.87 22.03
C ALA A 5 -54.37 12.53 21.17
N VAL A 6 -53.39 13.13 21.84
CA VAL A 6 -52.18 13.69 21.23
C VAL A 6 -51.11 12.58 21.21
N LEU A 7 -50.63 12.24 20.01
CA LEU A 7 -49.46 11.37 19.80
C LEU A 7 -48.18 12.17 20.08
N PRO A 8 -47.21 11.66 20.87
CA PRO A 8 -45.93 12.32 21.03
C PRO A 8 -45.00 11.96 19.87
N LEU A 9 -44.48 12.98 19.20
CA LEU A 9 -43.39 12.87 18.23
C LEU A 9 -42.10 12.57 19.01
N ALA A 10 -41.57 11.36 18.91
CA ALA A 10 -40.25 11.03 19.44
C ALA A 10 -39.17 11.56 18.48
N ALA A 11 -38.48 12.63 18.88
CA ALA A 11 -37.31 13.14 18.18
C ALA A 11 -36.12 12.19 18.43
N LEU A 12 -35.70 11.44 17.41
CA LEU A 12 -34.40 10.78 17.41
C LEU A 12 -33.31 11.84 17.26
N THR A 13 -32.63 12.15 18.36
CA THR A 13 -31.38 12.90 18.34
C THR A 13 -30.26 11.92 17.97
N LEU A 14 -29.77 11.96 16.73
CA LEU A 14 -28.49 11.36 16.38
C LEU A 14 -27.40 12.18 17.07
N SER A 15 -26.94 11.72 18.23
CA SER A 15 -25.71 12.23 18.84
C SER A 15 -24.51 11.73 18.03
N ALA A 16 -24.10 12.49 17.01
CA ALA A 16 -22.75 12.41 16.50
C ALA A 16 -21.82 12.89 17.61
N THR A 17 -21.28 11.96 18.39
CA THR A 17 -20.16 12.24 19.29
C THR A 17 -18.93 12.41 18.43
N VAL A 18 -18.73 13.63 17.90
CA VAL A 18 -17.40 14.07 17.51
C VAL A 18 -16.63 14.15 18.83
N GLN A 19 -15.89 13.11 19.16
CA GLN A 19 -14.81 13.22 20.14
C GLN A 19 -13.92 14.36 19.62
N ALA A 20 -13.98 15.50 20.30
CA ALA A 20 -12.97 16.53 20.16
C ALA A 20 -11.66 15.86 20.60
N ALA A 21 -10.91 15.35 19.63
CA ALA A 21 -9.52 14.98 19.86
C ALA A 21 -8.84 16.24 20.42
N ASP A 22 -8.06 16.09 21.49
CA ASP A 22 -7.14 17.12 21.99
C ASP A 22 -6.17 17.47 20.84
N THR A 23 -6.60 18.38 19.97
CA THR A 23 -5.78 18.88 18.87
C THR A 23 -4.86 19.93 19.44
N THR A 24 -3.57 19.60 19.47
CA THR A 24 -2.54 20.48 20.00
C THR A 24 -1.46 20.70 18.97
N ASN A 25 -0.63 21.73 19.19
CA ASN A 25 0.66 21.80 18.53
C ASN A 25 1.59 20.76 19.15
N ILE A 26 2.27 19.95 18.33
CA ILE A 26 3.38 19.11 18.77
C ILE A 26 4.66 19.53 18.05
N ASP A 27 5.75 19.61 18.81
CA ASP A 27 7.08 19.81 18.27
C ASP A 27 7.83 18.48 18.30
N VAL A 28 8.24 18.02 17.12
CA VAL A 28 8.95 16.75 16.92
C VAL A 28 10.36 17.05 16.43
N GLN A 29 11.37 16.76 17.25
CA GLN A 29 12.75 16.77 16.80
C GLN A 29 13.01 15.56 15.91
N LEU A 30 13.35 15.80 14.63
CA LEU A 30 13.52 14.76 13.61
C LEU A 30 14.95 14.22 13.53
N GLY A 31 15.94 14.97 14.05
CA GLY A 31 17.34 14.55 14.07
C GLY A 31 18.30 15.69 13.72
N SER A 32 19.54 15.34 13.39
CA SER A 32 20.48 16.29 12.78
C SER A 32 20.09 16.56 11.31
N THR A 33 20.53 17.69 10.77
CA THR A 33 20.41 18.00 9.33
C THR A 33 20.90 16.84 8.48
N GLU A 34 22.07 16.28 8.78
CA GLU A 34 22.64 15.12 8.07
C GLU A 34 21.73 13.88 8.10
N ARG A 35 21.19 13.52 9.27
CA ARG A 35 20.27 12.37 9.41
C ARG A 35 19.01 12.61 8.58
N VAL A 36 18.45 13.80 8.64
CA VAL A 36 17.20 14.10 7.92
C VAL A 36 17.44 14.14 6.42
N THR A 37 18.57 14.69 5.96
CA THR A 37 19.00 14.64 4.55
C THR A 37 19.01 13.22 4.00
N ARG A 38 19.66 12.27 4.69
CA ARG A 38 19.73 10.88 4.22
C ARG A 38 18.37 10.15 4.26
N LEU A 39 17.57 10.36 5.30
CA LEU A 39 16.31 9.61 5.50
C LEU A 39 15.17 10.14 4.63
N PHE A 40 15.20 11.42 4.26
CA PHE A 40 14.25 12.04 3.32
C PHE A 40 14.74 12.03 1.87
N ALA A 41 15.83 11.28 1.59
CA ALA A 41 16.45 11.17 0.28
C ALA A 41 16.78 12.54 -0.37
N TYR A 42 17.13 13.54 0.44
CA TYR A 42 17.37 14.91 -0.04
C TYR A 42 18.81 15.09 -0.55
N PRO A 43 19.03 15.82 -1.66
CA PRO A 43 18.02 16.24 -2.63
C PRO A 43 17.54 15.04 -3.47
N ASN A 44 16.23 14.97 -3.73
CA ASN A 44 15.61 13.80 -4.36
C ASN A 44 15.42 13.93 -5.89
N ASN A 45 15.67 15.10 -6.49
CA ASN A 45 15.54 15.32 -7.94
C ASN A 45 16.38 16.49 -8.46
N CYS A 46 17.57 16.67 -7.89
CA CYS A 46 18.53 17.69 -8.29
C CYS A 46 19.82 17.08 -8.80
N ASN A 47 20.30 17.61 -9.93
CA ASN A 47 21.69 17.48 -10.37
C ASN A 47 22.23 18.89 -10.64
N VAL A 48 22.75 19.18 -11.84
CA VAL A 48 23.10 20.55 -12.27
C VAL A 48 21.85 21.44 -12.37
N ILE A 49 20.70 20.83 -12.68
CA ILE A 49 19.38 21.48 -12.71
C ILE A 49 18.46 20.68 -11.77
N CYS A 50 17.74 21.40 -10.91
CA CYS A 50 16.73 20.82 -10.04
C CYS A 50 15.38 20.76 -10.76
N PHE A 51 14.73 19.59 -10.75
CA PHE A 51 13.34 19.48 -11.20
C PHE A 51 12.40 20.18 -10.20
N ARG A 52 12.63 19.96 -8.89
CA ARG A 52 12.05 20.76 -7.81
C ARG A 52 13.16 21.26 -6.90
N ASP A 53 13.42 22.56 -6.95
CA ASP A 53 14.44 23.21 -6.14
C ASP A 53 13.92 23.50 -4.72
N TRP A 54 13.56 22.43 -4.01
CA TRP A 54 13.08 22.53 -2.63
C TRP A 54 14.26 22.58 -1.66
N THR A 55 14.06 23.28 -0.53
CA THR A 55 14.96 23.14 0.62
C THR A 55 14.71 21.80 1.33
N LEU A 56 15.59 21.44 2.26
CA LEU A 56 15.39 20.26 3.11
C LEU A 56 14.07 20.40 3.89
N GLU A 57 13.81 21.57 4.46
CA GLU A 57 12.58 21.87 5.21
C GLU A 57 11.34 21.66 4.35
N GLN A 58 11.32 22.19 3.12
CA GLN A 58 10.18 22.01 2.20
C GLN A 58 9.96 20.55 1.83
N THR A 59 11.04 19.79 1.59
CA THR A 59 10.97 18.36 1.28
C THR A 59 10.37 17.57 2.45
N VAL A 60 10.83 17.84 3.67
CA VAL A 60 10.32 17.19 4.88
C VAL A 60 8.86 17.59 5.14
N GLU A 61 8.55 18.88 5.04
CA GLU A 61 7.20 19.43 5.25
C GLU A 61 6.19 18.81 4.28
N HIS A 62 6.58 18.62 3.02
CA HIS A 62 5.76 17.96 2.01
C HIS A 62 5.35 16.53 2.41
N TYR A 63 6.31 15.66 2.74
CA TYR A 63 6.02 14.28 3.14
C TYR A 63 5.24 14.20 4.47
N LEU A 64 5.56 15.06 5.43
CA LEU A 64 4.82 15.09 6.69
C LEU A 64 3.38 15.60 6.49
N THR A 65 3.18 16.55 5.58
CA THR A 65 1.85 17.04 5.19
C THR A 65 1.03 15.92 4.55
N GLN A 66 1.62 15.13 3.64
CA GLN A 66 0.96 13.95 3.08
C GLN A 66 0.55 12.97 4.18
N SER A 67 1.44 12.70 5.14
CA SER A 67 1.19 11.75 6.23
C SER A 67 -0.04 12.16 7.06
N VAL A 68 -0.08 13.41 7.53
CA VAL A 68 -1.22 13.89 8.36
C VAL A 68 -2.53 13.91 7.57
N GLN A 69 -2.50 14.23 6.28
CA GLN A 69 -3.68 14.21 5.42
C GLN A 69 -4.20 12.78 5.22
N ARG A 70 -3.30 11.82 5.01
CA ARG A 70 -3.64 10.40 4.80
C ARG A 70 -4.09 9.69 6.07
N ASP A 71 -3.68 10.21 7.22
CA ASP A 71 -4.26 9.86 8.52
C ASP A 71 -5.65 10.47 8.75
N GLY A 72 -6.14 11.33 7.84
CA GLY A 72 -7.47 11.95 7.94
C GLY A 72 -7.51 13.25 8.75
N TYR A 73 -6.36 13.81 9.13
CA TYR A 73 -6.28 15.12 9.79
C TYR A 73 -6.31 16.25 8.76
N ALA A 74 -7.44 16.42 8.09
CA ALA A 74 -7.59 17.33 6.94
C ALA A 74 -7.26 18.81 7.21
N THR A 75 -7.34 19.25 8.47
CA THR A 75 -7.01 20.62 8.88
C THR A 75 -5.63 20.75 9.53
N ALA A 76 -4.86 19.66 9.61
CA ALA A 76 -3.54 19.69 10.17
C ALA A 76 -2.60 20.57 9.35
N LYS A 77 -1.64 21.18 10.04
CA LYS A 77 -0.61 22.02 9.44
C LYS A 77 0.74 21.55 9.92
N VAL A 78 1.67 21.41 8.98
CA VAL A 78 3.07 21.08 9.27
C VAL A 78 3.92 22.29 8.93
N GLU A 79 4.87 22.60 9.81
CA GLU A 79 5.96 23.55 9.54
C GLU A 79 7.27 22.88 9.92
N VAL A 80 8.29 22.96 9.06
CA VAL A 80 9.62 22.41 9.33
C VAL A 80 10.66 23.50 9.43
N LYS A 81 11.52 23.42 10.44
CA LYS A 81 12.61 24.38 10.70
C LYS A 81 13.91 23.68 11.04
N ILE A 82 15.01 24.29 10.62
CA ILE A 82 16.35 23.94 11.08
C ILE A 82 16.79 24.97 12.11
N ASP A 83 17.22 24.49 13.28
CA ASP A 83 17.84 25.30 14.33
C ASP A 83 19.03 24.55 14.92
N ASN A 84 20.21 25.19 14.94
CA ASN A 84 21.46 24.63 15.49
C ASN A 84 21.76 23.19 15.00
N ASP A 85 21.77 22.97 13.69
CA ASP A 85 21.97 21.66 13.02
C ASP A 85 20.95 20.58 13.38
N LYS A 86 19.80 20.95 13.95
CA LYS A 86 18.68 20.05 14.24
C LYS A 86 17.47 20.45 13.42
N VAL A 87 16.77 19.44 12.89
CA VAL A 87 15.51 19.65 12.17
C VAL A 87 14.34 19.36 13.11
N TYR A 88 13.36 20.26 13.12
CA TYR A 88 12.14 20.16 13.92
C TYR A 88 10.92 20.26 13.00
N ALA A 89 9.89 19.45 13.29
CA ALA A 89 8.56 19.58 12.70
C ALA A 89 7.56 20.03 13.77
N SER A 90 6.90 21.14 13.52
CA SER A 90 5.74 21.63 14.28
C SER A 90 4.48 21.14 13.56
N ILE A 91 3.70 20.29 14.23
CA ILE A 91 2.50 19.66 13.66
C ILE A 91 1.29 20.08 14.51
N ASN A 92 0.38 20.82 13.88
CA ASN A 92 -0.85 21.29 14.50
C ASN A 92 -2.04 20.47 14.02
N GLY A 93 -3.06 20.31 14.85
CA GLY A 93 -4.30 19.62 14.45
C GLY A 93 -4.26 18.10 14.56
N VAL A 94 -3.27 17.55 15.27
CA VAL A 94 -3.07 16.11 15.50
C VAL A 94 -3.05 15.78 16.99
N PRO A 95 -3.22 14.49 17.38
CA PRO A 95 -3.06 14.06 18.76
C PRO A 95 -1.63 14.28 19.29
N LYS A 96 -1.48 14.49 20.60
CA LYS A 96 -0.15 14.62 21.25
C LYS A 96 0.80 13.45 20.97
N SER A 97 0.24 12.25 20.73
CA SER A 97 0.98 11.03 20.43
C SER A 97 1.51 10.94 19.00
N TYR A 98 1.06 11.79 18.08
CA TYR A 98 1.34 11.64 16.63
C TYR A 98 2.83 11.66 16.29
N GLY A 99 3.67 12.33 17.10
CA GLY A 99 5.12 12.32 16.91
C GLY A 99 5.79 10.96 17.12
N GLN A 100 5.14 10.01 17.80
CA GLN A 100 5.71 8.70 18.10
C GLN A 100 5.84 7.80 16.87
N PRO A 101 4.80 7.55 16.07
CA PRO A 101 4.94 6.74 14.86
C PRO A 101 5.91 7.38 13.84
N LEU A 102 6.00 8.72 13.78
CA LEU A 102 6.99 9.40 12.95
C LEU A 102 8.43 9.11 13.43
N LYS A 103 8.71 9.24 14.73
CA LYS A 103 10.03 8.89 15.27
C LYS A 103 10.37 7.42 15.01
N ALA A 104 9.41 6.52 15.21
CA ALA A 104 9.58 5.11 14.96
C ALA A 104 9.96 4.79 13.50
N LEU A 105 9.32 5.47 12.52
CA LEU A 105 9.67 5.37 11.11
C LEU A 105 11.10 5.84 10.84
N LEU A 106 11.52 6.98 11.40
CA LEU A 106 12.88 7.49 11.20
C LEU A 106 13.94 6.60 11.86
N ASP A 107 13.64 6.03 13.02
CA ASP A 107 14.53 5.09 13.71
C ASP A 107 14.68 3.78 12.92
N ALA A 108 13.59 3.27 12.32
CA ALA A 108 13.67 2.19 11.35
C ALA A 108 14.48 2.61 10.12
N GLY A 109 14.32 3.86 9.68
CA GLY A 109 15.09 4.44 8.58
C GLY A 109 16.60 4.41 8.79
N ASP A 110 17.08 4.57 10.02
CA ASP A 110 18.51 4.42 10.33
C ASP A 110 19.00 2.98 10.09
N LEU A 111 18.17 1.97 10.37
CA LEU A 111 18.48 0.57 10.04
C LEU A 111 18.56 0.37 8.52
N ALA A 112 17.64 0.97 7.76
CA ALA A 112 17.65 0.90 6.31
C ALA A 112 18.90 1.58 5.73
N TYR A 113 19.29 2.74 6.28
CA TYR A 113 20.52 3.43 5.90
C TYR A 113 21.78 2.60 6.17
N ASN A 114 21.85 1.93 7.32
CA ASN A 114 22.97 1.02 7.63
C ASN A 114 23.03 -0.13 6.63
N GLY A 115 21.88 -0.72 6.28
CA GLY A 115 21.77 -1.75 5.25
C GLY A 115 22.24 -1.28 3.88
N ALA A 116 21.75 -0.13 3.41
CA ALA A 116 22.14 0.49 2.15
C ALA A 116 23.65 0.83 2.11
N SER A 117 24.17 1.39 3.20
CA SER A 117 25.60 1.71 3.33
C SER A 117 26.47 0.46 3.24
N LYS A 118 26.06 -0.63 3.91
CA LYS A 118 26.76 -1.91 3.82
C LYS A 118 26.68 -2.50 2.41
N LEU A 119 25.51 -2.44 1.77
CA LEU A 119 25.29 -2.90 0.40
C LEU A 119 26.19 -2.15 -0.60
N ASN A 120 26.33 -0.84 -0.44
CA ASN A 120 27.23 -0.01 -1.23
C ASN A 120 28.71 -0.34 -0.97
N SER A 121 29.11 -0.53 0.30
CA SER A 121 30.48 -0.94 0.64
C SER A 121 30.88 -2.28 0.02
N ASP A 122 29.90 -3.16 -0.20
CA ASP A 122 30.06 -4.44 -0.88
C ASP A 122 30.01 -4.32 -2.41
N LYS A 123 29.92 -3.10 -2.96
CA LYS A 123 29.87 -2.77 -4.38
C LYS A 123 28.65 -3.36 -5.11
N LYS A 124 27.53 -3.49 -4.39
CA LYS A 124 26.26 -4.02 -4.91
C LYS A 124 25.18 -2.94 -5.07
N TRP A 125 25.47 -1.70 -4.69
CA TRP A 125 24.56 -0.57 -4.90
C TRP A 125 24.69 -0.05 -6.33
N SER A 126 23.57 0.11 -7.03
CA SER A 126 23.58 0.72 -8.36
C SER A 126 23.65 2.24 -8.29
N TYR A 127 24.31 2.86 -9.27
CA TYR A 127 24.51 4.31 -9.32
C TYR A 127 23.21 5.11 -9.42
N ASN A 128 22.13 4.50 -9.90
CA ASN A 128 20.81 5.10 -10.09
C ASN A 128 19.80 4.68 -9.01
N TRP A 129 20.28 4.14 -7.88
CA TRP A 129 19.45 3.76 -6.75
C TRP A 129 19.50 4.81 -5.64
N TYR A 130 18.36 5.03 -4.98
CA TYR A 130 18.22 5.91 -3.83
C TYR A 130 17.66 5.14 -2.65
N LEU A 131 18.22 5.32 -1.44
CA LEU A 131 17.52 4.89 -0.24
C LEU A 131 16.22 5.69 -0.14
N PHE A 132 15.07 5.00 -0.07
CA PHE A 132 13.77 5.66 -0.01
C PHE A 132 12.87 4.93 0.98
N LEU A 133 12.54 5.63 2.06
CA LEU A 133 11.59 5.17 3.07
C LEU A 133 10.16 5.43 2.59
N PRO A 134 9.15 4.72 3.10
CA PRO A 134 7.73 4.96 2.81
C PRO A 134 7.23 6.26 3.46
N LEU A 135 7.82 7.38 3.05
CA LEU A 135 7.51 8.73 3.49
C LEU A 135 6.15 9.16 2.93
N GLY A 136 5.43 9.96 3.70
CA GLY A 136 4.09 10.39 3.30
C GLY A 136 3.01 9.34 3.51
N MET A 137 3.28 8.18 4.09
CA MET A 137 2.21 7.21 4.40
C MET A 137 1.38 7.62 5.61
N ALA A 138 0.17 7.06 5.72
CA ALA A 138 -0.57 7.11 6.98
C ALA A 138 0.25 6.47 8.11
N LEU A 139 0.42 7.18 9.22
CA LEU A 139 1.28 6.78 10.33
C LEU A 139 0.49 6.17 11.49
N GLU A 140 -0.70 6.69 11.78
CA GLU A 140 -1.50 6.34 12.97
C GLU A 140 -2.82 5.64 12.59
N ASN A 141 -3.60 6.24 11.68
CA ASN A 141 -4.96 5.81 11.32
C ASN A 141 -5.00 4.78 10.19
N ARG A 142 -4.00 3.90 10.17
CA ARG A 142 -3.83 2.82 9.19
C ARG A 142 -4.94 1.79 9.32
N LYS A 143 -5.40 1.27 8.19
CA LYS A 143 -6.43 0.23 8.08
C LYS A 143 -5.86 -1.11 7.63
N SER A 144 -4.80 -1.10 6.84
CA SER A 144 -4.07 -2.29 6.38
C SER A 144 -2.65 -1.93 5.97
N VAL A 145 -1.83 -2.96 5.79
CA VAL A 145 -0.44 -2.84 5.35
C VAL A 145 -0.26 -3.54 4.00
N GLU A 146 0.53 -2.92 3.12
CA GLU A 146 0.94 -3.47 1.84
C GLU A 146 2.43 -3.78 1.89
N LEU A 147 2.78 -5.06 1.81
CA LEU A 147 4.16 -5.50 1.75
C LEU A 147 4.54 -5.64 0.28
N LEU A 148 5.43 -4.76 -0.18
CA LEU A 148 5.87 -4.63 -1.57
C LEU A 148 7.37 -4.92 -1.71
N HIS A 149 7.79 -5.01 -2.97
CA HIS A 149 9.15 -5.35 -3.32
C HIS A 149 10.07 -4.13 -3.11
N PHE A 150 9.87 -3.08 -3.89
CA PHE A 150 10.62 -1.82 -3.86
C PHE A 150 9.79 -0.70 -4.51
N PRO A 151 10.00 0.57 -4.16
CA PRO A 151 9.35 1.70 -4.83
C PRO A 151 10.00 2.03 -6.19
N PRO A 152 9.24 2.43 -7.21
CA PRO A 152 9.83 2.94 -8.43
C PRO A 152 10.48 4.32 -8.20
N ASP A 153 11.59 4.58 -8.89
CA ASP A 153 12.36 5.82 -8.82
C ASP A 153 11.56 7.08 -9.15
N TYR A 154 10.60 7.01 -10.06
CA TYR A 154 9.76 8.16 -10.40
C TYR A 154 8.82 8.58 -9.26
N SER A 155 8.44 7.69 -8.33
CA SER A 155 7.68 8.07 -7.13
C SER A 155 8.49 9.00 -6.22
N LEU A 156 9.82 8.83 -6.19
CA LEU A 156 10.74 9.73 -5.49
C LEU A 156 11.08 10.98 -6.32
N THR A 157 11.58 10.76 -7.53
CA THR A 157 12.28 11.79 -8.31
C THR A 157 11.31 12.70 -9.08
N GLN A 158 10.17 12.19 -9.52
CA GLN A 158 9.17 12.93 -10.28
C GLN A 158 7.95 13.30 -9.43
N ALA A 159 7.36 12.35 -8.72
CA ALA A 159 6.15 12.61 -7.93
C ALA A 159 6.46 13.26 -6.58
N GLN A 160 7.54 12.82 -5.93
CA GLN A 160 7.72 13.01 -4.48
C GLN A 160 6.48 12.55 -3.70
N ASP A 161 5.87 11.46 -4.16
CA ASP A 161 4.71 10.85 -3.55
C ASP A 161 4.80 9.34 -3.75
N TYR A 162 4.93 8.63 -2.63
CA TYR A 162 5.08 7.19 -2.60
C TYR A 162 3.84 6.44 -3.10
N LEU A 163 2.66 7.05 -3.03
CA LEU A 163 1.42 6.48 -3.57
C LEU A 163 1.14 6.91 -5.01
N GLU A 164 1.98 7.74 -5.61
CA GLU A 164 1.88 8.10 -7.03
C GLU A 164 2.72 7.12 -7.86
N SER A 165 2.07 6.03 -8.26
CA SER A 165 2.63 5.01 -9.15
C SER A 165 1.54 4.20 -9.83
N ALA A 166 1.82 3.66 -11.01
CA ALA A 166 0.84 2.81 -11.71
C ALA A 166 0.36 1.65 -10.82
N THR A 167 1.28 1.06 -10.06
CA THR A 167 1.01 -0.04 -9.11
C THR A 167 0.03 0.38 -8.01
N THR A 168 0.29 1.51 -7.35
CA THR A 168 -0.50 2.01 -6.20
C THR A 168 -1.82 2.62 -6.66
N ASP A 169 -1.85 3.35 -7.78
CA ASP A 169 -3.05 3.96 -8.36
C ASP A 169 -4.06 2.90 -8.80
N ARG A 170 -3.56 1.83 -9.45
CA ARG A 170 -4.40 0.69 -9.81
C ARG A 170 -4.99 0.05 -8.56
N TRP A 171 -4.18 -0.18 -7.53
CA TRP A 171 -4.67 -0.84 -6.32
C TRP A 171 -5.70 0.02 -5.57
N ALA A 172 -5.49 1.35 -5.51
CA ALA A 172 -6.46 2.32 -4.99
C ALA A 172 -7.81 2.23 -5.73
N THR A 173 -7.76 2.08 -7.07
CA THR A 173 -8.96 1.88 -7.90
C THR A 173 -9.69 0.59 -7.52
N LEU A 174 -8.97 -0.51 -7.26
CA LEU A 174 -9.59 -1.77 -6.85
C LEU A 174 -10.18 -1.70 -5.43
N LEU A 175 -9.53 -0.98 -4.51
CA LEU A 175 -10.11 -0.68 -3.19
C LEU A 175 -11.41 0.11 -3.34
N THR A 176 -11.46 1.07 -4.26
CA THR A 176 -12.66 1.86 -4.56
C THR A 176 -13.80 1.01 -5.13
N VAL A 177 -13.47 0.11 -6.06
CA VAL A 177 -14.43 -0.89 -6.58
C VAL A 177 -14.99 -1.76 -5.45
N ASN A 178 -14.20 -2.01 -4.40
CA ASN A 178 -14.61 -2.76 -3.21
C ASN A 178 -15.21 -1.89 -2.09
N GLY A 179 -15.62 -0.66 -2.39
CA GLY A 179 -16.42 0.18 -1.51
C GLY A 179 -15.64 1.06 -0.54
N ILE A 180 -14.32 1.17 -0.69
CA ILE A 180 -13.53 2.18 0.03
C ILE A 180 -13.68 3.51 -0.70
N ALA A 181 -13.97 4.59 0.03
CA ALA A 181 -14.03 5.91 -0.59
C ALA A 181 -12.63 6.36 -1.04
N VAL A 182 -12.53 7.08 -2.17
CA VAL A 182 -11.24 7.45 -2.78
C VAL A 182 -10.34 8.18 -1.79
N GLU A 183 -10.90 9.10 -1.01
CA GLU A 183 -10.18 9.86 0.00
C GLU A 183 -9.68 9.01 1.19
N GLN A 184 -10.19 7.78 1.33
CA GLN A 184 -9.82 6.86 2.40
C GLN A 184 -8.85 5.76 1.94
N THR A 185 -8.64 5.56 0.63
CA THR A 185 -7.74 4.51 0.14
C THR A 185 -6.31 4.62 0.68
N PRO A 186 -5.71 5.82 0.91
CA PRO A 186 -4.35 5.89 1.43
C PRO A 186 -4.15 5.22 2.79
N ALA A 187 -5.17 5.21 3.65
CA ALA A 187 -5.12 4.54 4.95
C ALA A 187 -5.02 3.00 4.82
N TYR A 188 -5.42 2.44 3.68
CA TYR A 188 -5.27 1.02 3.37
C TYR A 188 -3.94 0.69 2.71
N GLN A 189 -3.24 1.69 2.18
CA GLN A 189 -2.04 1.53 1.35
C GLN A 189 -0.76 1.93 2.10
N THR A 190 -0.68 1.65 3.41
CA THR A 190 0.58 1.87 4.13
C THR A 190 1.60 0.81 3.72
N ILE A 191 2.68 1.24 3.05
CA ILE A 191 3.64 0.32 2.43
C ILE A 191 4.81 -0.01 3.36
N ILE A 192 5.24 -1.28 3.32
CA ILE A 192 6.58 -1.71 3.69
C ILE A 192 7.23 -2.28 2.43
N ASP A 193 8.41 -1.79 2.06
CA ASP A 193 9.21 -2.42 1.02
C ASP A 193 10.27 -3.33 1.62
N ILE A 194 10.39 -4.54 1.07
CA ILE A 194 11.48 -5.45 1.45
C ILE A 194 12.84 -4.94 0.93
N ALA A 195 12.87 -4.07 -0.06
CA ALA A 195 14.03 -3.29 -0.45
C ALA A 195 13.63 -1.81 -0.47
N PRO A 196 13.96 -1.01 0.57
CA PRO A 196 13.66 0.43 0.63
C PRO A 196 14.59 1.21 -0.32
N ILE A 197 14.59 0.85 -1.60
CA ILE A 197 15.46 1.37 -2.64
C ILE A 197 14.58 1.85 -3.79
N ALA A 198 14.52 3.16 -4.01
CA ALA A 198 13.94 3.70 -5.22
C ALA A 198 14.83 3.32 -6.41
N ALA A 199 14.29 2.54 -7.33
CA ALA A 199 14.99 1.99 -8.48
C ALA A 199 14.09 2.02 -9.71
N PRO A 200 14.63 1.89 -10.94
CA PRO A 200 13.80 1.79 -12.15
C PRO A 200 12.73 0.71 -11.99
N SER A 201 11.53 0.95 -12.52
CA SER A 201 10.37 0.06 -12.32
C SER A 201 10.57 -1.38 -12.84
N ASN A 202 11.57 -1.61 -13.68
CA ASN A 202 11.96 -2.92 -14.20
C ASN A 202 13.18 -3.55 -13.48
N ALA A 203 13.65 -2.95 -12.37
CA ALA A 203 14.85 -3.39 -11.66
C ALA A 203 14.63 -4.61 -10.74
N GLY A 204 13.43 -5.20 -10.70
CA GLY A 204 13.08 -6.26 -9.76
C GLY A 204 14.08 -7.40 -9.68
N SER A 205 14.50 -7.96 -10.82
CA SER A 205 15.48 -9.06 -10.85
C SER A 205 16.87 -8.66 -10.34
N THR A 206 17.23 -7.38 -10.42
CA THR A 206 18.53 -6.87 -9.95
C THR A 206 18.60 -6.70 -8.44
N LEU A 207 17.45 -6.67 -7.76
CA LEU A 207 17.34 -6.57 -6.31
C LEU A 207 17.32 -7.95 -5.62
N GLU A 208 17.15 -9.02 -6.39
CA GLU A 208 17.15 -10.38 -5.86
C GLU A 208 18.46 -10.70 -5.13
N GLY A 209 18.32 -11.32 -3.96
CA GLY A 209 19.46 -11.66 -3.10
C GLY A 209 19.99 -10.51 -2.24
N LEU A 210 19.47 -9.27 -2.40
CA LEU A 210 19.92 -8.12 -1.61
C LEU A 210 19.07 -7.86 -0.36
N TYR A 211 17.91 -8.51 -0.22
CA TYR A 211 16.96 -8.21 0.87
C TYR A 211 17.55 -8.41 2.27
N SER A 212 18.52 -9.32 2.43
CA SER A 212 19.12 -9.62 3.74
C SER A 212 19.86 -8.43 4.37
N TYR A 213 20.30 -7.45 3.57
CA TYR A 213 20.90 -6.21 4.06
C TYR A 213 19.91 -5.35 4.84
N PHE A 214 18.61 -5.58 4.67
CA PHE A 214 17.54 -4.78 5.27
C PHE A 214 16.72 -5.55 6.30
N ASN A 215 17.14 -6.75 6.76
CA ASN A 215 16.36 -7.58 7.68
C ASN A 215 15.90 -6.84 8.95
N ASP A 216 16.80 -6.08 9.57
CA ASP A 216 16.48 -5.31 10.78
C ASP A 216 15.42 -4.25 10.49
N TYR A 217 15.60 -3.47 9.41
CA TYR A 217 14.59 -2.50 8.95
C TYR A 217 13.24 -3.18 8.69
N GLN A 218 13.22 -4.26 7.90
CA GLN A 218 11.99 -4.90 7.47
C GLN A 218 11.19 -5.46 8.66
N THR A 219 11.86 -6.17 9.58
CA THR A 219 11.21 -6.79 10.74
C THR A 219 10.78 -5.75 11.78
N THR A 220 11.54 -4.66 11.94
CA THR A 220 11.12 -3.49 12.71
C THR A 220 9.89 -2.85 12.10
N MET A 221 9.89 -2.56 10.79
CA MET A 221 8.73 -1.97 10.11
C MET A 221 7.50 -2.84 10.21
N VAL A 222 7.59 -4.16 9.96
CA VAL A 222 6.46 -5.07 10.15
C VAL A 222 5.92 -4.95 11.56
N THR A 223 6.78 -5.06 12.58
CA THR A 223 6.35 -4.95 13.99
C THR A 223 5.65 -3.62 14.30
N GLN A 224 6.16 -2.50 13.77
CA GLN A 224 5.63 -1.17 14.06
C GLN A 224 4.35 -0.82 13.31
N VAL A 225 4.23 -1.26 12.04
CA VAL A 225 3.16 -0.81 11.15
C VAL A 225 1.98 -1.77 11.05
N THR A 226 2.15 -3.05 11.39
CA THR A 226 1.05 -4.02 11.41
C THR A 226 0.29 -4.03 12.74
N GLN A 227 0.37 -2.96 13.52
CA GLN A 227 -0.38 -2.81 14.76
C GLN A 227 -0.91 -1.38 14.93
N THR A 228 -2.08 -1.26 15.57
CA THR A 228 -2.63 0.02 16.00
C THR A 228 -1.90 0.55 17.23
N ALA A 229 -2.14 1.80 17.61
CA ALA A 229 -1.64 2.36 18.86
C ALA A 229 -2.10 1.58 20.11
N SER A 230 -3.23 0.87 20.03
CA SER A 230 -3.73 -0.03 21.08
C SER A 230 -3.13 -1.44 21.05
N GLY A 231 -2.23 -1.73 20.10
CA GLY A 231 -1.59 -3.04 19.93
C GLY A 231 -2.43 -4.07 19.18
N ALA A 232 -3.56 -3.68 18.58
CA ALA A 232 -4.36 -4.58 17.76
C ALA A 232 -3.70 -4.80 16.39
N ALA A 233 -3.66 -6.04 15.92
CA ALA A 233 -3.07 -6.36 14.62
C ALA A 233 -3.85 -5.73 13.46
N LEU A 234 -3.11 -5.21 12.47
CA LEU A 234 -3.64 -4.79 11.18
C LEU A 234 -3.39 -5.88 10.13
N PRO A 235 -4.31 -6.10 9.17
CA PRO A 235 -4.11 -7.07 8.10
C PRO A 235 -3.01 -6.62 7.14
N MET A 236 -2.28 -7.58 6.57
CA MET A 236 -1.24 -7.32 5.59
C MET A 236 -1.50 -8.07 4.28
N VAL A 237 -1.26 -7.41 3.15
CA VAL A 237 -1.26 -8.04 1.83
C VAL A 237 0.18 -8.15 1.31
N ALA A 238 0.57 -9.34 0.89
CA ALA A 238 1.91 -9.67 0.41
C ALA A 238 1.92 -9.76 -1.12
N PHE A 239 2.51 -8.77 -1.78
CA PHE A 239 2.42 -8.57 -3.21
C PHE A 239 3.61 -9.16 -3.97
N GLY A 240 3.33 -10.14 -4.84
CA GLY A 240 4.34 -10.70 -5.73
C GLY A 240 5.21 -11.80 -5.11
N ALA A 241 5.93 -12.53 -5.97
CA ALA A 241 6.73 -13.67 -5.54
C ALA A 241 7.91 -13.30 -4.62
N PRO A 242 8.70 -12.23 -4.89
CA PRO A 242 9.80 -11.83 -4.02
C PRO A 242 9.36 -11.61 -2.57
N VAL A 243 8.24 -10.92 -2.37
CA VAL A 243 7.67 -10.65 -1.04
C VAL A 243 7.18 -11.91 -0.35
N ARG A 244 6.48 -12.80 -1.07
CA ARG A 244 6.00 -14.06 -0.48
C ARG A 244 7.15 -14.99 -0.11
N ASN A 245 8.22 -15.01 -0.91
CA ASN A 245 9.47 -15.73 -0.59
C ASN A 245 10.19 -15.11 0.62
N TRP A 246 10.17 -13.79 0.74
CA TRP A 246 10.69 -13.09 1.91
C TRP A 246 9.93 -13.48 3.18
N ILE A 247 8.59 -13.53 3.15
CA ILE A 247 7.78 -14.01 4.29
C ILE A 247 8.18 -15.43 4.70
N LYS A 248 8.35 -16.33 3.73
CA LYS A 248 8.79 -17.70 3.99
C LYS A 248 10.17 -17.74 4.66
N THR A 249 11.08 -16.88 4.22
CA THR A 249 12.43 -16.80 4.76
C THR A 249 12.45 -16.24 6.18
N GLN A 250 11.70 -15.18 6.45
CA GLN A 250 11.72 -14.50 7.76
C GLN A 250 10.83 -15.15 8.81
N TYR A 251 9.67 -15.69 8.40
CA TYR A 251 8.63 -16.17 9.32
C TYR A 251 8.28 -17.65 9.14
N GLY A 252 8.92 -18.35 8.19
CA GLY A 252 8.65 -19.76 7.90
C GLY A 252 7.28 -20.03 7.25
N GLN A 253 6.52 -18.98 6.91
CA GLN A 253 5.17 -19.12 6.36
C GLN A 253 5.18 -19.16 4.83
N THR A 254 4.49 -20.13 4.25
CA THR A 254 4.27 -20.15 2.79
C THR A 254 2.95 -19.47 2.47
N VAL A 255 2.99 -18.43 1.64
CA VAL A 255 1.81 -17.66 1.25
C VAL A 255 1.73 -17.66 -0.28
N ASN A 256 0.70 -18.28 -0.85
CA ASN A 256 0.44 -18.26 -2.29
C ASN A 256 -0.60 -17.16 -2.64
N VAL A 257 -0.80 -16.87 -3.93
CA VAL A 257 -1.89 -15.99 -4.38
C VAL A 257 -3.23 -16.51 -3.85
N LEU A 258 -4.00 -15.63 -3.22
CA LEU A 258 -5.26 -15.93 -2.54
C LEU A 258 -5.15 -17.06 -1.51
N SER A 259 -4.03 -17.11 -0.80
CA SER A 259 -3.85 -17.98 0.35
C SER A 259 -3.51 -17.15 1.58
N LEU A 260 -4.00 -17.62 2.73
CA LEU A 260 -3.78 -16.97 4.01
C LEU A 260 -2.60 -17.60 4.76
N ALA A 261 -1.91 -16.77 5.51
CA ALA A 261 -0.99 -17.19 6.55
C ALA A 261 -1.14 -16.29 7.78
N THR A 262 -0.45 -16.66 8.85
CA THR A 262 -0.30 -15.81 10.02
C THR A 262 1.17 -15.71 10.36
N ILE A 263 1.70 -14.48 10.37
CA ILE A 263 3.04 -14.23 10.90
C ILE A 263 2.93 -13.78 12.35
N THR A 264 3.98 -14.04 13.13
CA THR A 264 4.10 -13.51 14.50
C THR A 264 5.23 -12.50 14.49
N THR A 265 4.93 -11.25 14.86
CA THR A 265 5.93 -10.18 14.93
C THR A 265 6.90 -10.41 16.10
N GLY A 266 8.00 -9.65 16.16
CA GLY A 266 8.92 -9.69 17.29
C GLY A 266 8.27 -9.35 18.64
N SER A 267 7.15 -8.61 18.62
CA SER A 267 6.34 -8.30 19.81
C SER A 267 5.31 -9.37 20.17
N GLY A 268 5.23 -10.48 19.41
CA GLY A 268 4.27 -11.56 19.64
C GLY A 268 2.89 -11.32 19.03
N VAL A 269 2.68 -10.21 18.31
CA VAL A 269 1.42 -9.89 17.64
C VAL A 269 1.23 -10.82 16.44
N LYS A 270 0.04 -11.40 16.32
CA LYS A 270 -0.33 -12.27 15.20
C LYS A 270 -1.00 -11.46 14.10
N VAL A 271 -0.36 -11.43 12.93
CA VAL A 271 -0.80 -10.62 11.79
C VAL A 271 -1.38 -11.56 10.73
N PRO A 272 -2.66 -11.39 10.32
CA PRO A 272 -3.20 -12.12 9.19
C PRO A 272 -2.60 -11.58 7.90
N VAL A 273 -2.08 -12.50 7.07
CA VAL A 273 -1.41 -12.16 5.81
C VAL A 273 -2.12 -12.83 4.65
N LEU A 274 -2.48 -12.05 3.63
CA LEU A 274 -2.98 -12.56 2.35
C LEU A 274 -1.89 -12.46 1.27
N GLY A 275 -1.63 -13.53 0.55
CA GLY A 275 -0.80 -13.47 -0.65
C GLY A 275 -1.59 -12.95 -1.85
N SER A 276 -1.00 -12.03 -2.60
CA SER A 276 -1.57 -11.47 -3.83
C SER A 276 -0.58 -11.55 -5.00
N ASN A 277 -1.06 -11.36 -6.23
CA ASN A 277 -0.20 -10.99 -7.33
C ASN A 277 0.46 -9.64 -7.03
N HIS A 278 1.59 -9.32 -7.67
CA HIS A 278 2.05 -7.94 -7.66
C HIS A 278 1.04 -7.07 -8.44
N PRO A 279 0.67 -5.84 -8.02
CA PRO A 279 -0.40 -5.09 -8.68
C PRO A 279 -0.09 -4.77 -10.15
N SER A 280 1.18 -4.72 -10.54
CA SER A 280 1.61 -4.53 -11.93
C SER A 280 1.60 -5.80 -12.78
N TYR A 281 1.50 -6.99 -12.16
CA TYR A 281 1.56 -8.27 -12.88
C TYR A 281 0.47 -8.39 -13.95
N ILE A 282 -0.67 -7.71 -13.76
CA ILE A 282 -1.76 -7.75 -14.73
C ILE A 282 -1.35 -7.26 -16.13
N TRP A 283 -0.44 -6.29 -16.23
CA TRP A 283 -0.01 -5.77 -17.54
C TRP A 283 0.85 -6.80 -18.27
N TYR A 284 1.71 -7.52 -17.56
CA TYR A 284 2.48 -8.64 -18.11
C TYR A 284 1.57 -9.81 -18.48
N ALA A 285 0.65 -10.19 -17.58
CA ALA A 285 -0.29 -11.28 -17.81
C ALA A 285 -1.23 -11.00 -19.00
N ALA A 286 -1.56 -9.72 -19.24
CA ALA A 286 -2.38 -9.28 -20.36
C ALA A 286 -1.58 -8.86 -21.59
N ASP A 287 -0.25 -8.94 -21.57
CA ASP A 287 0.54 -8.62 -22.75
C ASP A 287 0.50 -9.78 -23.75
N LYS A 288 0.03 -9.53 -24.98
CA LYS A 288 -0.01 -10.53 -26.06
C LYS A 288 1.39 -11.00 -26.45
N ASP A 289 2.41 -10.18 -26.26
CA ASP A 289 3.79 -10.54 -26.61
C ASP A 289 4.35 -11.61 -25.65
N SER A 290 3.75 -11.75 -24.46
CA SER A 290 4.00 -12.88 -23.54
C SER A 290 3.39 -14.21 -24.02
N TYR A 291 2.61 -14.20 -25.11
CA TYR A 291 1.89 -15.37 -25.65
C TYR A 291 2.02 -15.49 -27.17
N ASP A 292 3.20 -15.24 -27.74
CA ASP A 292 3.46 -15.35 -29.19
C ASP A 292 2.51 -14.48 -30.06
N GLY A 293 2.03 -13.36 -29.51
CA GLY A 293 1.07 -12.46 -30.15
C GLY A 293 -0.39 -12.88 -30.02
N ASP A 294 -0.71 -13.93 -29.24
CA ASP A 294 -2.07 -14.42 -29.01
C ASP A 294 -2.81 -13.57 -27.95
N GLU A 295 -3.57 -12.57 -28.43
CA GLU A 295 -4.38 -11.70 -27.57
C GLU A 295 -5.45 -12.49 -26.79
N ALA A 296 -5.98 -13.59 -27.32
CA ALA A 296 -7.02 -14.35 -26.63
C ALA A 296 -6.46 -15.08 -25.40
N LYS A 297 -5.23 -15.60 -25.49
CA LYS A 297 -4.52 -16.17 -24.33
C LYS A 297 -4.15 -15.09 -23.31
N ALA A 298 -3.69 -13.93 -23.78
CA ALA A 298 -3.36 -12.80 -22.92
C ALA A 298 -4.59 -12.27 -22.18
N ASP A 299 -5.73 -12.14 -22.87
CA ASP A 299 -7.01 -11.76 -22.27
C ASP A 299 -7.45 -12.79 -21.22
N ALA A 300 -7.34 -14.09 -21.51
CA ALA A 300 -7.70 -15.14 -20.56
C ALA A 300 -6.84 -15.10 -19.28
N ALA A 301 -5.53 -14.86 -19.42
CA ALA A 301 -4.63 -14.71 -18.28
C ALA A 301 -4.89 -13.41 -17.50
N GLY A 302 -5.05 -12.29 -18.21
CA GLY A 302 -5.36 -10.98 -17.61
C GLY A 302 -6.70 -10.96 -16.87
N LEU A 303 -7.74 -11.59 -17.42
CA LEU A 303 -9.03 -11.77 -16.75
C LEU A 303 -8.89 -12.53 -15.42
N LYS A 304 -8.06 -13.57 -15.41
CA LYS A 304 -7.82 -14.38 -14.22
C LYS A 304 -7.08 -13.62 -13.14
N VAL A 305 -6.05 -12.85 -13.52
CA VAL A 305 -5.34 -11.94 -12.61
C VAL A 305 -6.29 -10.86 -12.08
N MET A 306 -7.14 -10.28 -12.92
CA MET A 306 -8.14 -9.30 -12.47
C MET A 306 -9.08 -9.88 -11.40
N GLY A 307 -9.59 -11.10 -11.60
CA GLY A 307 -10.43 -11.77 -10.60
C GLY A 307 -9.71 -12.02 -9.28
N GLN A 308 -8.42 -12.37 -9.33
CA GLN A 308 -7.59 -12.55 -8.13
C GLN A 308 -7.35 -11.24 -7.41
N ASP A 309 -6.98 -10.18 -8.12
CA ASP A 309 -6.67 -8.87 -7.55
C ASP A 309 -7.92 -8.21 -6.94
N LEU A 310 -9.08 -8.34 -7.59
CA LEU A 310 -10.37 -7.90 -7.04
C LEU A 310 -10.72 -8.66 -5.76
N SER A 311 -10.43 -9.96 -5.71
CA SER A 311 -10.66 -10.77 -4.51
C SER A 311 -9.73 -10.37 -3.36
N ALA A 312 -8.47 -10.07 -3.65
CA ALA A 312 -7.49 -9.68 -2.65
C ALA A 312 -7.71 -8.25 -2.11
N SER A 313 -8.02 -7.29 -3.00
CA SER A 313 -8.41 -5.93 -2.59
C SER A 313 -9.73 -5.90 -1.82
N CYS A 314 -10.71 -6.76 -2.17
CA CYS A 314 -11.91 -6.99 -1.37
C CYS A 314 -11.59 -7.45 0.06
N TRP A 315 -10.68 -8.41 0.18
CA TRP A 315 -10.26 -8.92 1.48
C TRP A 315 -9.57 -7.83 2.31
N GLN A 316 -8.67 -7.06 1.69
CA GLN A 316 -7.98 -5.95 2.35
C GLN A 316 -8.97 -4.88 2.83
N ALA A 317 -9.89 -4.47 1.94
CA ALA A 317 -10.95 -3.50 2.25
C ALA A 317 -11.80 -3.96 3.44
N GLY A 318 -12.26 -5.22 3.42
CA GLY A 318 -13.10 -5.78 4.48
C GLY A 318 -12.37 -5.95 5.81
N MET A 319 -11.14 -6.49 5.79
CA MET A 319 -10.33 -6.66 7.01
C MET A 319 -9.99 -5.31 7.66
N GLY A 320 -9.62 -4.31 6.85
CA GLY A 320 -9.24 -2.99 7.35
C GLY A 320 -10.44 -2.13 7.78
N SER A 321 -11.60 -2.31 7.15
CA SER A 321 -12.85 -1.63 7.52
C SER A 321 -13.43 -2.15 8.82
N LYS A 322 -13.28 -3.46 9.09
CA LYS A 322 -13.89 -4.12 10.25
C LYS A 322 -12.87 -5.00 10.98
N PRO A 323 -12.12 -4.44 11.95
CA PRO A 323 -11.21 -5.21 12.80
C PRO A 323 -11.91 -6.39 13.47
N GLY A 324 -11.21 -7.52 13.56
CA GLY A 324 -11.75 -8.77 14.13
C GLY A 324 -12.59 -9.62 13.15
N THR A 325 -12.73 -9.20 11.89
CA THR A 325 -13.31 -10.05 10.84
C THR A 325 -12.50 -11.33 10.67
N ASP A 326 -13.17 -12.48 10.50
CA ASP A 326 -12.50 -13.76 10.24
C ASP A 326 -11.83 -13.75 8.84
N PRO A 327 -10.50 -13.90 8.75
CA PRO A 327 -9.78 -13.81 7.48
C PRO A 327 -10.23 -14.83 6.43
N SER A 328 -10.53 -16.06 6.85
CA SER A 328 -10.86 -17.17 5.94
C SER A 328 -12.25 -17.01 5.35
N THR A 329 -13.23 -16.68 6.20
CA THR A 329 -14.61 -16.43 5.80
C THR A 329 -14.67 -15.25 4.82
N LEU A 330 -13.97 -14.15 5.12
CA LEU A 330 -13.95 -12.99 4.24
C LEU A 330 -13.27 -13.30 2.91
N LEU A 331 -12.15 -14.03 2.90
CA LEU A 331 -11.48 -14.39 1.65
C LEU A 331 -12.41 -15.23 0.76
N ASN A 332 -13.07 -16.25 1.33
CA ASN A 332 -14.02 -17.09 0.61
C ASN A 332 -15.18 -16.26 0.02
N GLN A 333 -15.71 -15.30 0.80
CA GLN A 333 -16.75 -14.39 0.33
C GLN A 333 -16.27 -13.52 -0.83
N CYS A 334 -15.06 -12.96 -0.73
CA CYS A 334 -14.47 -12.11 -1.76
C CYS A 334 -14.20 -12.90 -3.06
N THR A 335 -13.64 -14.11 -2.96
CA THR A 335 -13.44 -14.99 -4.12
C THR A 335 -14.75 -15.40 -4.76
N GLN A 336 -15.76 -15.76 -3.96
CA GLN A 336 -17.10 -16.08 -4.45
C GLN A 336 -17.72 -14.89 -5.18
N THR A 337 -17.55 -13.68 -4.63
CA THR A 337 -18.06 -12.46 -5.23
C THR A 337 -17.43 -12.22 -6.60
N TRP A 338 -16.11 -12.11 -6.68
CA TRP A 338 -15.45 -11.63 -7.89
C TRP A 338 -15.19 -12.69 -8.96
N GLN A 339 -15.07 -13.96 -8.57
CA GLN A 339 -14.72 -15.03 -9.50
C GLN A 339 -15.92 -15.90 -9.89
N VAL A 340 -17.07 -15.73 -9.22
CA VAL A 340 -18.28 -16.53 -9.47
C VAL A 340 -19.51 -15.67 -9.68
N THR A 341 -19.90 -14.86 -8.70
CA THR A 341 -21.17 -14.12 -8.73
C THR A 341 -21.11 -12.87 -9.62
N GLN A 342 -19.98 -12.16 -9.63
CA GLN A 342 -19.75 -10.92 -10.39
C GLN A 342 -18.66 -11.09 -11.47
N LYS A 343 -18.50 -12.30 -12.01
CA LYS A 343 -17.48 -12.60 -13.04
C LYS A 343 -17.65 -11.74 -14.31
N GLU A 344 -18.88 -11.38 -14.68
CA GLU A 344 -19.15 -10.44 -15.77
C GLU A 344 -18.62 -9.05 -15.44
N LYS A 345 -18.75 -8.60 -14.19
CA LYS A 345 -18.20 -7.30 -13.77
C LYS A 345 -16.67 -7.32 -13.74
N THR A 346 -16.07 -8.41 -13.27
CA THR A 346 -14.62 -8.65 -13.36
C THR A 346 -14.14 -8.53 -14.81
N CYS A 347 -14.90 -9.09 -15.76
CA CYS A 347 -14.59 -8.97 -17.18
C CYS A 347 -14.66 -7.53 -17.68
N GLU A 348 -15.73 -6.80 -17.38
CA GLU A 348 -15.87 -5.41 -17.78
C GLU A 348 -14.71 -4.55 -17.24
N LEU A 349 -14.38 -4.71 -15.96
CA LEU A 349 -13.29 -3.98 -15.31
C LEU A 349 -11.94 -4.28 -15.96
N PHE A 350 -11.68 -5.54 -16.36
CA PHE A 350 -10.48 -5.89 -17.11
C PHE A 350 -10.43 -5.14 -18.45
N TYR A 351 -11.49 -5.21 -19.25
CA TYR A 351 -11.47 -4.60 -20.58
C TYR A 351 -11.46 -3.07 -20.55
N THR A 352 -12.09 -2.44 -19.56
CA THR A 352 -12.04 -0.99 -19.42
C THR A 352 -10.68 -0.50 -18.93
N SER A 353 -10.10 -1.15 -17.91
CA SER A 353 -8.87 -0.66 -17.26
C SER A 353 -7.57 -1.14 -17.93
N ILE A 354 -7.58 -2.30 -18.59
CA ILE A 354 -6.37 -2.91 -19.16
C ILE A 354 -6.36 -2.81 -20.69
N ARG A 355 -7.52 -2.97 -21.33
CA ARG A 355 -7.66 -2.84 -22.80
C ARG A 355 -8.16 -1.46 -23.25
N ASN A 356 -8.43 -0.56 -22.31
CA ASN A 356 -8.91 0.79 -22.58
C ASN A 356 -10.19 0.84 -23.44
N LEU A 357 -11.04 -0.20 -23.34
CA LEU A 357 -12.33 -0.19 -24.01
C LEU A 357 -13.30 0.77 -23.29
N THR A 358 -14.23 1.35 -24.04
CA THR A 358 -15.35 2.06 -23.42
C THR A 358 -16.20 1.09 -22.59
N PRO A 359 -16.94 1.54 -21.55
CA PRO A 359 -17.81 0.66 -20.78
C PRO A 359 -18.80 -0.14 -21.66
N ALA A 360 -19.33 0.48 -22.72
CA ALA A 360 -20.25 -0.17 -23.64
C ALA A 360 -19.57 -1.26 -24.47
N ASP A 361 -18.33 -1.02 -24.93
CA ASP A 361 -17.58 -2.00 -25.73
C ASP A 361 -17.02 -3.14 -24.86
N ALA A 362 -16.61 -2.84 -23.63
CA ALA A 362 -16.23 -3.84 -22.63
C ALA A 362 -17.40 -4.80 -22.34
N ALA A 363 -18.61 -4.26 -22.08
CA ALA A 363 -19.81 -5.08 -21.88
C ALA A 363 -20.10 -5.98 -23.09
N LYS A 364 -20.05 -5.42 -24.31
CA LYS A 364 -20.23 -6.20 -25.55
C LYS A 364 -19.17 -7.29 -25.71
N LYS A 365 -17.90 -7.00 -25.41
CA LYS A 365 -16.80 -7.96 -25.47
C LYS A 365 -17.01 -9.11 -24.48
N CYS A 366 -17.43 -8.79 -23.25
CA CYS A 366 -17.76 -9.78 -22.22
C CYS A 366 -18.94 -10.67 -22.58
N GLU A 367 -19.85 -10.19 -23.42
CA GLU A 367 -21.01 -10.96 -23.89
C GLU A 367 -20.68 -11.95 -25.04
N THR A 368 -19.48 -11.88 -25.63
CA THR A 368 -19.09 -12.77 -26.72
C THR A 368 -19.01 -14.24 -26.25
N PRO A 369 -19.37 -15.23 -27.10
CA PRO A 369 -19.33 -16.64 -26.73
C PRO A 369 -17.95 -17.10 -26.25
N ALA A 370 -16.88 -16.59 -26.86
CA ALA A 370 -15.50 -16.88 -26.48
C ALA A 370 -15.23 -16.48 -25.03
N ILE A 371 -15.55 -15.24 -24.65
CA ILE A 371 -15.30 -14.74 -23.28
C ILE A 371 -16.24 -15.40 -22.28
N LYS A 372 -17.53 -15.56 -22.60
CA LYS A 372 -18.48 -16.26 -21.71
C LYS A 372 -18.03 -17.67 -21.35
N SER A 373 -17.39 -18.38 -22.27
CA SER A 373 -16.84 -19.72 -22.01
C SER A 373 -15.65 -19.71 -21.04
N GLN A 374 -14.91 -18.59 -20.97
CA GLN A 374 -13.74 -18.43 -20.10
C GLN A 374 -14.11 -17.96 -18.69
N LEU A 375 -15.18 -17.17 -18.50
CA LEU A 375 -15.52 -16.61 -17.17
C LEU A 375 -15.68 -17.66 -16.06
N PRO A 376 -16.23 -18.88 -16.29
CA PRO A 376 -16.24 -19.92 -15.27
C PRO A 376 -14.86 -20.41 -14.81
N GLN A 377 -13.78 -20.11 -15.54
CA GLN A 377 -12.41 -20.49 -15.22
C GLN A 377 -11.73 -19.54 -14.22
N LEU A 378 -12.34 -18.39 -13.92
CA LEU A 378 -11.77 -17.44 -12.95
C LEU A 378 -11.57 -18.07 -11.57
N LYS A 379 -12.49 -18.95 -11.14
CA LYS A 379 -12.42 -19.67 -9.85
C LYS A 379 -11.36 -20.76 -9.78
N VAL A 380 -10.78 -21.15 -10.92
CA VAL A 380 -9.77 -22.21 -10.96
C VAL A 380 -8.43 -21.58 -10.56
N PRO A 381 -7.66 -22.14 -9.63
CA PRO A 381 -6.34 -21.59 -9.29
C PRO A 381 -5.45 -21.39 -10.52
N MET A 382 -4.67 -20.30 -10.56
CA MET A 382 -3.58 -20.18 -11.56
C MET A 382 -2.44 -21.11 -11.15
N PRO A 383 -1.80 -21.82 -12.10
CA PRO A 383 -0.44 -22.27 -11.88
C PRO A 383 0.38 -21.03 -11.50
N LEU A 384 1.16 -21.10 -10.42
CA LEU A 384 2.06 -20.01 -10.07
C LEU A 384 3.01 -19.78 -11.26
N PRO A 385 3.20 -18.54 -11.75
CA PRO A 385 4.28 -18.28 -12.70
C PRO A 385 5.60 -18.74 -12.09
N ALA A 386 6.43 -19.39 -12.91
CA ALA A 386 7.69 -19.98 -12.48
C ALA A 386 8.78 -18.95 -12.17
N GLU A 387 8.56 -17.66 -12.50
CA GLU A 387 9.57 -16.61 -12.44
C GLU A 387 9.06 -15.35 -11.74
N ALA A 388 10.03 -14.60 -11.19
CA ALA A 388 9.82 -13.38 -10.44
C ALA A 388 9.43 -12.23 -11.38
N VAL A 389 8.19 -11.77 -11.23
CA VAL A 389 7.80 -10.40 -11.61
C VAL A 389 7.60 -9.61 -10.32
#